data_AF-A0A3Q4I8R4-F1
#
_entry.id   AF-A0A3Q4I8R4-F1
#
_cell.length_a   1.000
_cell.length_b   1.000
_cell.length_c   1.000
_cell.angle_alpha   90.00
_cell.angle_beta   90.00
_cell.angle_gamma   90.00
#
_symmetry.space_group_name_H-M   'P 1'
#
loop_
_entity.id
_entity.type
_entity.pdbx_description
1 polymer ?
#
loop_
_entity_poly.entity_id
_entity_poly.type
_entity_poly.pdbx_seq_one_letter_code
_entity_poly.pdbx_strand_id
1 'polypeptide(L)'
;MSSIRKVNGKFSGINPAVSCCRLRQVQALLCGSGTAIPDGILCSLGIDSRYNEGCTELAKYLFYGLYEQNQVNLEHGLEEFPEEMLDDVILLIKVDCVHLYCNPLNYSYLLPYVSHWRNLHLYCMTETEYEDEEAAEEFKISSFVAMVQDCYHIGVPYSSQGQIQKFDMFMVEKWPLLQAFALEGIGGGSFFTMKYKLMDMSENLWQVYNRLDPVSLDNLLTETW
;
A
#
# COMPACT_ATOMS: atom_id res chain seq x y z
N MET A 1 -14.77 -24.11 -6.56
CA MET A 1 -15.80 -23.07 -6.31
C MET A 1 -15.52 -22.38 -4.98
N SER A 2 -14.53 -21.48 -4.95
CA SER A 2 -14.31 -20.57 -3.83
C SER A 2 -13.94 -19.19 -4.38
N SER A 3 -14.75 -18.70 -5.31
CA SER A 3 -14.81 -17.28 -5.61
C SER A 3 -15.20 -16.54 -4.33
N ILE A 4 -14.62 -15.35 -4.12
CA ILE A 4 -14.92 -14.47 -3.00
C ILE A 4 -16.43 -14.18 -3.01
N ARG A 5 -17.20 -14.97 -2.26
CA ARG A 5 -18.63 -14.74 -2.09
C ARG A 5 -18.80 -13.96 -0.80
N LYS A 6 -19.39 -12.77 -0.87
CA LYS A 6 -20.01 -12.15 0.31
C LYS A 6 -21.08 -13.12 0.80
N VAL A 7 -20.83 -13.82 1.90
CA VAL A 7 -21.87 -14.54 2.65
C VAL A 7 -21.97 -13.83 4.00
N ASN A 8 -23.12 -13.19 4.23
CA ASN A 8 -23.47 -12.48 5.48
C ASN A 8 -22.55 -11.31 5.86
N GLY A 9 -22.15 -10.46 4.91
CA GLY A 9 -21.35 -9.26 5.20
C GLY A 9 -19.94 -9.55 5.72
N LYS A 10 -19.48 -10.81 5.66
CA LYS A 10 -18.09 -11.21 5.89
C LYS A 10 -17.44 -11.50 4.55
N PHE A 11 -16.27 -10.91 4.30
CA PHE A 11 -15.42 -11.24 3.16
C PHE A 11 -14.99 -12.71 3.26
N SER A 12 -15.76 -13.63 2.66
CA SER A 12 -15.38 -15.03 2.61
C SER A 12 -14.39 -15.19 1.45
N GLY A 13 -13.15 -15.60 1.75
CA GLY A 13 -12.08 -15.76 0.77
C GLY A 13 -10.70 -15.32 1.26
N ILE A 14 -10.63 -14.45 2.27
CA ILE A 14 -9.34 -14.00 2.81
C ILE A 14 -8.80 -15.06 3.77
N ASN A 15 -7.66 -15.65 3.41
CA ASN A 15 -6.96 -16.61 4.24
C ASN A 15 -5.83 -15.90 5.01
N PRO A 16 -5.89 -15.78 6.35
CA PRO A 16 -4.86 -15.12 7.13
C PRO A 16 -3.45 -15.67 6.88
N ALA A 17 -3.32 -16.97 6.63
CA ALA A 17 -2.02 -17.59 6.34
C ALA A 17 -1.45 -17.09 5.00
N VAL A 18 -2.29 -16.93 3.98
CA VAL A 18 -1.87 -16.40 2.68
C VAL A 18 -1.55 -14.91 2.78
N SER A 19 -2.38 -14.12 3.47
CA SER A 19 -2.15 -12.68 3.68
C SER A 19 -0.81 -12.44 4.40
N CYS A 20 -0.59 -13.15 5.51
CA CYS A 20 0.68 -13.10 6.24
C CYS A 20 1.86 -13.64 5.42
N CYS A 21 1.66 -14.64 4.56
CA CYS A 21 2.71 -15.16 3.69
C CYS A 21 3.15 -14.11 2.68
N ARG A 22 2.20 -13.47 1.99
CA ARG A 22 2.46 -12.39 1.02
C ARG A 22 3.23 -11.24 1.66
N LEU A 23 2.77 -10.76 2.82
CA LEU A 23 3.49 -9.73 3.58
C LEU A 23 4.94 -10.16 3.90
N ARG A 24 5.13 -11.37 4.42
CA ARG A 24 6.47 -11.87 4.77
C ARG A 24 7.39 -11.99 3.57
N GLN A 25 6.86 -12.30 2.38
CA GLN A 25 7.67 -12.34 1.16
C GLN A 25 8.18 -10.95 0.78
N VAL A 26 7.37 -9.91 0.98
CA VAL A 26 7.81 -8.51 0.81
C VAL A 26 8.83 -8.14 1.89
N GLN A 27 8.57 -8.45 3.16
CA GLN A 27 9.50 -8.17 4.26
C GLN A 27 10.84 -8.90 4.09
N ALA A 28 10.85 -10.07 3.47
CA ALA A 28 12.08 -10.82 3.18
C ALA A 28 13.03 -10.07 2.23
N LEU A 29 12.53 -9.14 1.41
CA LEU A 29 13.38 -8.26 0.59
C LEU A 29 14.22 -7.29 1.44
N LEU A 30 13.79 -7.05 2.68
CA LEU A 30 14.46 -6.18 3.66
C LEU A 30 15.43 -6.96 4.56
N CYS A 31 15.45 -8.29 4.46
CA CYS A 31 16.34 -9.16 5.20
C CYS A 31 17.64 -9.41 4.42
N GLY A 32 18.70 -8.66 4.72
CA GLY A 32 20.03 -8.96 4.19
C GLY A 32 21.13 -8.09 4.78
N SER A 33 22.39 -8.41 4.46
CA SER A 33 23.56 -7.66 4.89
C SER A 33 24.22 -6.98 3.69
N GLY A 34 23.85 -5.74 3.42
CA GLY A 34 24.43 -4.93 2.34
C GLY A 34 24.00 -3.46 2.44
N THR A 35 24.81 -2.55 1.88
CA THR A 35 24.57 -1.09 1.89
C THR A 35 23.45 -0.62 0.96
N ALA A 36 22.68 -1.55 0.39
CA ALA A 36 21.69 -1.31 -0.64
C ALA A 36 20.29 -1.85 -0.27
N ILE A 37 20.03 -2.09 1.02
CA ILE A 37 18.75 -2.60 1.50
C ILE A 37 18.03 -1.47 2.23
N PRO A 38 16.79 -1.14 1.85
CA PRO A 38 16.03 -0.11 2.54
C PRO A 38 15.53 -0.58 3.91
N ASP A 39 15.32 0.35 4.83
CA ASP A 39 14.74 0.11 6.16
C ASP A 39 13.25 -0.23 6.08
N GLY A 40 12.59 0.22 4.99
CA GLY A 40 11.22 -0.14 4.67
C GLY A 40 10.82 0.20 3.24
N ILE A 41 9.70 -0.36 2.79
CA ILE A 41 9.10 -0.07 1.49
C ILE A 41 7.89 0.84 1.72
N LEU A 42 7.94 2.04 1.17
CA LEU A 42 6.85 3.02 1.18
C LEU A 42 5.95 2.80 -0.04
N CYS A 43 4.67 2.60 0.22
CA CYS A 43 3.64 2.44 -0.80
C CYS A 43 2.47 3.35 -0.46
N SER A 44 2.30 4.42 -1.22
CA SER A 44 1.16 5.33 -1.10
C SER A 44 0.28 5.18 -2.34
N LEU A 45 -1.02 5.03 -2.13
CA LEU A 45 -1.99 4.92 -3.21
C LEU A 45 -2.55 6.29 -3.60
N GLY A 46 -3.28 6.32 -4.71
CA GLY A 46 -4.06 7.49 -5.08
C GLY A 46 -3.25 8.73 -5.45
N ILE A 47 -3.87 9.89 -5.28
CA ILE A 47 -3.27 11.19 -5.62
C ILE A 47 -1.97 11.49 -4.85
N ASP A 48 -1.82 10.95 -3.64
CA ASP A 48 -0.67 11.17 -2.76
C ASP A 48 0.66 10.69 -3.34
N SER A 49 0.63 9.69 -4.22
CA SER A 49 1.78 9.21 -5.03
C SER A 49 1.70 9.59 -6.51
N ARG A 50 0.76 10.47 -6.88
CA ARG A 50 0.37 10.76 -8.26
C ARG A 50 -0.06 9.50 -9.03
N TYR A 51 -0.86 8.66 -8.38
CA TYR A 51 -1.39 7.40 -8.91
C TYR A 51 -0.28 6.45 -9.38
N ASN A 52 0.78 6.30 -8.56
CA ASN A 52 1.90 5.45 -8.94
C ASN A 52 1.46 3.99 -9.12
N GLU A 53 1.67 3.45 -10.33
CA GLU A 53 1.21 2.10 -10.67
C GLU A 53 1.93 0.99 -9.88
N GLY A 54 3.20 1.18 -9.53
CA GLY A 54 3.94 0.20 -8.74
C GLY A 54 3.44 0.10 -7.30
N CYS A 55 3.06 1.23 -6.69
CA CYS A 55 2.33 1.25 -5.41
C CYS A 55 1.00 0.48 -5.53
N THR A 56 0.23 0.76 -6.57
CA THR A 56 -1.04 0.08 -6.83
C THR A 56 -0.85 -1.43 -7.02
N GLU A 57 0.18 -1.85 -7.75
CA GLU A 57 0.52 -3.27 -7.95
C GLU A 57 0.89 -3.96 -6.63
N LEU A 58 1.69 -3.31 -5.77
CA LEU A 58 2.01 -3.83 -4.44
C LEU A 58 0.75 -3.99 -3.57
N ALA A 59 -0.12 -2.98 -3.55
CA ALA A 59 -1.36 -3.05 -2.80
C ALA A 59 -2.30 -4.15 -3.33
N LYS A 60 -2.43 -4.30 -4.66
CA LYS A 60 -3.18 -5.41 -5.27
C LYS A 60 -2.64 -6.76 -4.85
N TYR A 61 -1.32 -6.93 -4.84
CA TYR A 61 -0.70 -8.15 -4.34
C TYR A 61 -1.05 -8.40 -2.87
N LEU A 62 -0.92 -7.40 -1.98
CA LEU A 62 -1.19 -7.60 -0.56
C LEU A 62 -2.69 -7.81 -0.25
N PHE A 63 -3.58 -7.17 -1.00
CA PHE A 63 -5.02 -7.14 -0.75
C PHE A 63 -5.84 -7.95 -1.76
N TYR A 64 -5.22 -8.94 -2.39
CA TYR A 64 -5.88 -9.95 -3.23
C TYR A 64 -6.70 -9.31 -4.37
N GLY A 65 -6.14 -8.28 -5.00
CA GLY A 65 -6.81 -7.58 -6.09
C GLY A 65 -7.95 -6.65 -5.68
N LEU A 66 -8.10 -6.30 -4.38
CA LEU A 66 -9.13 -5.35 -3.90
C LEU A 66 -9.23 -4.06 -4.75
N TYR A 67 -8.10 -3.64 -5.32
CA TYR A 67 -7.93 -2.43 -6.12
C TYR A 67 -7.86 -2.68 -7.64
N GLU A 68 -8.27 -3.85 -8.11
CA GLU A 68 -8.42 -4.13 -9.53
C GLU A 68 -9.70 -3.49 -10.06
N GLN A 69 -9.53 -2.49 -10.94
CA GLN A 69 -10.61 -2.02 -11.80
C GLN A 69 -10.97 -3.14 -12.79
N ASN A 70 -11.92 -3.99 -12.43
CA ASN A 70 -12.55 -4.89 -13.39
C ASN A 70 -13.47 -4.06 -14.32
N GLN A 71 -12.92 -3.50 -15.39
CA GLN A 71 -13.72 -2.89 -16.47
C GLN A 71 -14.61 -3.90 -17.22
N VAL A 72 -14.57 -5.19 -16.89
CA VAL A 72 -15.14 -6.26 -17.74
C VAL A 72 -16.43 -6.91 -17.19
N ASN A 73 -16.92 -6.59 -15.99
CA ASN A 73 -18.16 -7.19 -15.47
C ASN A 73 -19.22 -6.17 -15.04
N LEU A 74 -19.58 -5.26 -15.95
CA LEU A 74 -20.68 -4.30 -15.82
C LEU A 74 -22.08 -4.92 -16.00
N GLU A 75 -22.27 -6.22 -15.73
CA GLU A 75 -23.58 -6.87 -15.92
C GLU A 75 -24.26 -7.38 -14.65
N HIS A 76 -23.59 -7.35 -13.48
CA HIS A 76 -24.20 -7.86 -12.25
C HIS A 76 -23.95 -6.95 -11.04
N GLY A 77 -24.67 -5.82 -10.98
CA GLY A 77 -25.22 -5.21 -9.74
C GLY A 77 -24.36 -5.17 -8.46
N LEU A 78 -23.04 -5.12 -8.57
CA LEU A 78 -22.14 -4.89 -7.45
C LEU A 78 -22.04 -3.37 -7.30
N GLU A 79 -22.34 -2.87 -6.11
CA GLU A 79 -22.10 -1.48 -5.68
C GLU A 79 -20.82 -0.97 -6.34
N GLU A 80 -20.94 0.09 -7.15
CA GLU A 80 -19.83 0.73 -7.85
C GLU A 80 -18.69 0.92 -6.83
N PHE A 81 -17.56 0.25 -7.03
CA PHE A 81 -16.35 0.49 -6.25
C PHE A 81 -15.91 1.93 -6.58
N PRO A 82 -16.04 2.91 -5.65
CA PRO A 82 -15.70 4.28 -5.95
C PRO A 82 -14.20 4.37 -6.24
N GLU A 83 -13.80 5.03 -7.33
CA GLU A 83 -12.37 5.31 -7.61
C GLU A 83 -11.68 6.03 -6.44
N GLU A 84 -12.45 6.80 -5.67
CA GLU A 84 -12.08 7.50 -4.42
C GLU A 84 -11.62 6.54 -3.30
N MET A 85 -11.85 5.24 -3.40
CA MET A 85 -11.36 4.27 -2.41
C MET A 85 -9.85 4.01 -2.49
N LEU A 86 -9.18 4.35 -3.59
CA LEU A 86 -7.72 4.21 -3.68
C LEU A 86 -6.98 5.30 -2.91
N ASP A 87 -7.62 6.44 -2.70
CA ASP A 87 -7.00 7.58 -2.05
C ASP A 87 -6.86 7.33 -0.54
N ASP A 88 -5.94 8.07 0.08
CA ASP A 88 -5.69 8.06 1.53
C ASP A 88 -5.31 6.69 2.11
N VAL A 89 -4.49 5.91 1.40
CA VAL A 89 -3.89 4.67 1.93
C VAL A 89 -2.38 4.74 1.80
N ILE A 90 -1.68 4.66 2.93
CA ILE A 90 -0.22 4.69 3.00
C ILE A 90 0.27 3.48 3.80
N LEU A 91 1.11 2.67 3.17
CA LEU A 91 1.79 1.53 3.77
C LEU A 91 3.28 1.84 3.91
N LEU A 92 3.83 1.55 5.07
CA LEU A 92 5.28 1.42 5.27
C LEU A 92 5.58 0.05 5.84
N ILE A 93 6.11 -0.83 4.99
CA ILE A 93 6.44 -2.21 5.33
C ILE A 93 7.90 -2.25 5.77
N LYS A 94 8.14 -2.57 7.04
CA LYS A 94 9.48 -2.78 7.61
C LYS A 94 9.72 -4.28 7.86
N VAL A 95 10.94 -4.64 8.22
CA VAL A 95 11.33 -6.05 8.39
C VAL A 95 10.48 -6.80 9.42
N ASP A 96 10.08 -6.15 10.51
CA ASP A 96 9.41 -6.77 11.65
C ASP A 96 8.06 -6.12 11.99
N CYS A 97 7.70 -5.00 11.38
CA CYS A 97 6.42 -4.31 11.56
C CYS A 97 5.88 -3.73 10.25
N VAL A 98 4.60 -3.35 10.28
CA VAL A 98 3.95 -2.65 9.17
C VAL A 98 3.20 -1.48 9.75
N HIS A 99 3.38 -0.31 9.15
CA HIS A 99 2.54 0.83 9.42
C HIS A 99 1.53 1.01 8.29
N LEU A 100 0.27 1.25 8.65
CA LEU A 100 -0.82 1.51 7.72
C LEU A 100 -1.56 2.76 8.17
N TYR A 101 -1.52 3.81 7.36
CA TYR A 101 -2.49 4.88 7.42
C TYR A 101 -3.63 4.59 6.44
N CYS A 102 -4.88 4.77 6.89
CA CYS A 102 -6.04 4.78 6.02
C CYS A 102 -7.14 5.71 6.56
N ASN A 103 -7.95 6.29 5.67
CA ASN A 103 -9.18 6.97 6.08
C ASN A 103 -10.25 5.97 6.61
N PRO A 104 -11.29 6.44 7.32
CA PRO A 104 -12.33 5.57 7.90
C PRO A 104 -13.07 4.72 6.87
N LEU A 105 -13.26 5.24 5.66
CA LEU A 105 -13.88 4.52 4.56
C LEU A 105 -13.05 3.26 4.23
N ASN A 106 -11.76 3.44 3.94
CA ASN A 106 -10.83 2.35 3.62
C ASN A 106 -10.64 1.36 4.77
N TYR A 107 -10.68 1.82 6.01
CA TYR A 107 -10.48 0.99 7.19
C TYR A 107 -11.36 -0.27 7.17
N SER A 108 -12.66 -0.10 6.89
CA SER A 108 -13.62 -1.20 6.88
C SER A 108 -13.31 -2.28 5.83
N TYR A 109 -12.74 -1.89 4.69
CA TYR A 109 -12.38 -2.79 3.59
C TYR A 109 -11.00 -3.42 3.76
N LEU A 110 -10.04 -2.70 4.34
CA LEU A 110 -8.68 -3.17 4.57
C LEU A 110 -8.59 -4.12 5.77
N LEU A 111 -9.40 -3.90 6.81
CA LEU A 111 -9.34 -4.64 8.07
C LEU A 111 -9.33 -6.17 7.90
N PRO A 112 -10.15 -6.79 7.03
CA PRO A 112 -10.10 -8.23 6.79
C PRO A 112 -8.73 -8.75 6.29
N TYR A 113 -8.00 -7.93 5.52
CA TYR A 113 -6.70 -8.30 4.95
C TYR A 113 -5.55 -8.12 5.96
N VAL A 114 -5.60 -7.05 6.76
CA VAL A 114 -4.46 -6.60 7.59
C VAL A 114 -4.56 -6.98 9.06
N SER A 115 -5.76 -7.24 9.59
CA SER A 115 -5.99 -7.50 11.04
C SER A 115 -5.17 -8.66 11.62
N HIS A 116 -4.66 -9.54 10.77
CA HIS A 116 -3.86 -10.71 11.16
C HIS A 116 -2.35 -10.48 11.04
N TRP A 117 -1.93 -9.32 10.50
CA TRP A 117 -0.51 -8.98 10.36
C TRP A 117 0.13 -8.74 11.72
N ARG A 118 1.32 -9.29 11.90
CA ARG A 118 2.09 -9.13 13.14
C ARG A 118 2.68 -7.72 13.19
N ASN A 119 2.63 -7.10 14.37
CA ASN A 119 3.18 -5.75 14.60
C ASN A 119 2.62 -4.71 13.62
N LEU A 120 1.31 -4.76 13.39
CA LEU A 120 0.59 -3.73 12.62
C LEU A 120 0.39 -2.48 13.48
N HIS A 121 0.85 -1.33 12.98
CA HIS A 121 0.59 -0.01 13.52
C HIS A 121 -0.41 0.69 12.60
N LEU A 122 -1.64 0.86 13.09
CA LEU A 122 -2.73 1.45 12.31
C LEU A 122 -2.95 2.91 12.71
N TYR A 123 -3.04 3.79 11.71
CA TYR A 123 -3.34 5.21 11.84
C TYR A 123 -4.63 5.49 11.07
N CYS A 124 -5.73 5.67 11.79
CA CYS A 124 -7.04 5.93 11.21
C CYS A 124 -7.83 6.78 12.20
N MET A 125 -8.42 7.87 11.72
CA MET A 125 -9.35 8.67 12.51
C MET A 125 -10.70 7.95 12.64
N THR A 126 -11.54 8.41 13.55
CA THR A 126 -12.95 8.06 13.53
C THR A 126 -13.67 8.79 12.40
N GLU A 127 -14.84 8.29 11.98
CA GLU A 127 -15.68 8.96 10.97
C GLU A 127 -15.96 10.42 11.35
N THR A 128 -16.27 10.68 12.62
CA THR A 128 -16.57 12.02 13.13
C THR A 128 -15.37 12.96 13.14
N GLU A 129 -14.17 12.45 13.43
CA GLU A 129 -12.96 13.27 13.39
C GLU A 129 -12.56 13.59 11.94
N TYR A 130 -12.85 12.68 11.01
CA TYR A 130 -12.53 12.82 9.59
C TYR A 130 -13.45 13.82 8.85
N GLU A 131 -14.55 14.26 9.46
CA GLU A 131 -15.41 15.32 8.89
C GLU A 131 -14.71 16.68 8.82
N ASP A 132 -13.68 16.90 9.64
CA ASP A 132 -12.81 18.08 9.57
C ASP A 132 -11.65 17.82 8.60
N GLU A 133 -11.78 18.33 7.37
CA GLU A 133 -10.79 18.14 6.30
C GLU A 133 -9.39 18.65 6.68
N GLU A 134 -9.30 19.77 7.42
CA GLU A 134 -8.01 20.32 7.83
C GLU A 134 -7.34 19.39 8.85
N ALA A 135 -8.09 18.98 9.88
CA ALA A 135 -7.59 18.04 10.88
C ALA A 135 -7.23 16.67 10.27
N ALA A 136 -7.99 16.21 9.26
CA ALA A 136 -7.73 14.97 8.55
C ALA A 136 -6.40 15.00 7.79
N GLU A 137 -6.13 16.08 7.06
CA GLU A 137 -4.87 16.28 6.35
C GLU A 137 -3.68 16.42 7.32
N GLU A 138 -3.82 17.17 8.42
CA GLU A 138 -2.78 17.25 9.45
C GLU A 138 -2.48 15.88 10.09
N PHE A 139 -3.52 15.10 10.37
CA PHE A 139 -3.38 13.76 10.92
C PHE A 139 -2.69 12.80 9.94
N LYS A 140 -3.00 12.88 8.64
CA LYS A 140 -2.31 12.11 7.59
C LYS A 140 -0.82 12.42 7.56
N ILE A 141 -0.46 13.71 7.54
CA ILE A 141 0.93 14.17 7.48
C ILE A 141 1.70 13.75 8.74
N SER A 142 1.14 13.99 9.92
CA SER A 142 1.78 13.63 11.19
C SER A 142 1.93 12.11 11.36
N SER A 143 0.93 11.33 10.91
CA SER A 143 1.02 9.87 10.83
C SER A 143 2.17 9.45 9.92
N PHE A 144 2.26 10.03 8.72
CA PHE A 144 3.35 9.73 7.78
C PHE A 144 4.73 10.05 8.38
N VAL A 145 4.90 11.21 9.04
CA VAL A 145 6.14 11.57 9.76
C VAL A 145 6.50 10.50 10.79
N ALA A 146 5.54 10.07 11.61
CA ALA A 146 5.75 9.04 12.63
C ALA A 146 6.13 7.69 12.02
N MET A 147 5.56 7.31 10.88
CA MET A 147 5.88 6.06 10.18
C MET A 147 7.36 6.01 9.78
N VAL A 148 7.90 7.11 9.24
CA VAL A 148 9.26 7.16 8.66
C VAL A 148 10.37 7.56 9.64
N GLN A 149 10.04 7.96 10.87
CA GLN A 149 10.97 8.65 11.79
C GLN A 149 12.29 7.89 12.08
N ASP A 150 12.25 6.56 12.04
CA ASP A 150 13.40 5.67 12.35
C ASP A 150 14.01 5.03 11.09
N CYS A 151 13.70 5.55 9.90
CA CYS A 151 14.26 5.10 8.64
C CYS A 151 15.40 6.03 8.15
N TYR A 152 16.29 5.50 7.32
CA TYR A 152 17.31 6.27 6.60
C TYR A 152 17.27 5.98 5.10
N HIS A 153 16.98 4.74 4.72
CA HIS A 153 16.81 4.27 3.35
C HIS A 153 15.38 3.79 3.16
N ILE A 154 14.69 4.33 2.16
CA ILE A 154 13.29 3.99 1.89
C ILE A 154 13.17 3.47 0.46
N GLY A 155 12.68 2.25 0.34
CA GLY A 155 12.37 1.61 -0.93
C GLY A 155 11.02 2.09 -1.44
N VAL A 156 10.89 2.27 -2.75
CA VAL A 156 9.65 2.66 -3.41
C VAL A 156 9.39 1.73 -4.60
N PRO A 157 8.18 1.17 -4.75
CA PRO A 157 7.78 0.43 -5.94
C PRO A 157 7.52 1.44 -7.08
N TYR A 158 8.56 1.98 -7.70
CA TYR A 158 8.45 3.09 -8.64
C TYR A 158 7.72 2.74 -9.95
N SER A 159 7.86 1.50 -10.43
CA SER A 159 7.34 1.01 -11.71
C SER A 159 6.49 -0.25 -11.54
N SER A 160 5.53 -0.45 -12.45
CA SER A 160 4.75 -1.69 -12.58
C SER A 160 5.42 -2.68 -13.55
N GLN A 161 5.12 -3.98 -13.48
CA GLN A 161 5.68 -4.98 -14.42
C GLN A 161 5.40 -4.66 -15.90
N GLY A 162 4.27 -4.01 -16.19
CA GLY A 162 3.85 -3.64 -17.55
C GLY A 162 4.41 -2.30 -18.04
N GLN A 163 4.87 -1.42 -17.14
CA GLN A 163 5.36 -0.09 -17.46
C GLN A 163 6.66 0.22 -16.72
N ILE A 164 7.77 -0.29 -17.24
CA ILE A 164 9.10 -0.07 -16.67
C ILE A 164 9.53 1.38 -16.93
N GLN A 165 9.79 2.13 -15.86
CA GLN A 165 10.28 3.50 -15.91
C GLN A 165 11.67 3.57 -15.29
N LYS A 166 12.52 4.47 -15.82
CA LYS A 166 13.81 4.75 -15.20
C LYS A 166 13.58 5.48 -13.88
N PHE A 167 14.12 4.94 -12.79
CA PHE A 167 14.01 5.57 -11.47
C PHE A 167 14.54 7.00 -11.46
N ASP A 168 13.70 7.93 -11.03
CA ASP A 168 14.04 9.34 -10.82
C ASP A 168 13.56 9.78 -9.44
N MET A 169 14.52 9.92 -8.52
CA MET A 169 14.27 10.35 -7.15
C MET A 169 13.56 11.71 -7.07
N PHE A 170 13.82 12.62 -8.01
CA PHE A 170 13.17 13.94 -8.03
C PHE A 170 11.72 13.88 -8.48
N MET A 171 11.34 12.84 -9.23
CA MET A 171 9.93 12.59 -9.57
C MET A 171 9.16 12.05 -8.37
N VAL A 172 9.82 11.22 -7.55
CA VAL A 172 9.25 10.74 -6.28
C VAL A 172 9.12 11.87 -5.26
N GLU A 173 10.13 12.74 -5.11
CA GLU A 173 10.05 13.92 -4.21
C GLU A 173 8.84 14.81 -4.53
N LYS A 174 8.42 14.88 -5.80
CA LYS A 174 7.26 15.68 -6.25
C LYS A 174 5.90 15.08 -5.88
N TRP A 175 5.86 13.89 -5.27
CA TRP A 175 4.62 13.30 -4.76
C TRP A 175 3.98 14.23 -3.71
N PRO A 176 2.67 14.51 -3.77
CA PRO A 176 2.01 15.37 -2.79
C PRO A 176 2.31 15.00 -1.34
N LEU A 177 2.31 13.71 -1.01
CA LEU A 177 2.65 13.22 0.33
C LEU A 177 4.09 13.60 0.75
N LEU A 178 5.06 13.45 -0.15
CA LEU A 178 6.47 13.80 0.16
C LEU A 178 6.69 15.30 0.22
N GLN A 179 5.95 16.08 -0.58
CA GLN A 179 5.96 17.54 -0.48
C GLN A 179 5.36 18.01 0.85
N ALA A 180 4.27 17.37 1.30
CA ALA A 180 3.63 17.69 2.58
C ALA A 180 4.55 17.40 3.79
N PHE A 181 5.46 16.43 3.67
CA PHE A 181 6.50 16.19 4.69
C PHE A 181 7.39 17.42 4.94
N ALA A 182 7.58 18.31 3.95
CA ALA A 182 8.41 19.49 4.12
C ALA A 182 7.73 20.63 4.89
N LEU A 183 6.41 20.54 5.17
CA LEU A 183 5.67 21.58 5.87
C LEU A 183 6.21 21.79 7.28
N GLU A 184 6.44 23.05 7.65
CA GLU A 184 6.87 23.43 9.01
C GLU A 184 5.71 23.25 10.01
N GLY A 185 6.03 22.81 11.23
CA GLY A 185 5.06 22.63 12.32
C GLY A 185 4.44 21.23 12.39
N ILE A 186 3.93 20.72 11.26
CA ILE A 186 3.23 19.42 11.19
C ILE A 186 4.09 18.35 10.50
N GLY A 187 4.86 18.75 9.48
CA GLY A 187 5.78 17.87 8.75
C GLY A 187 7.15 17.72 9.44
N GLY A 188 8.10 17.15 8.71
CA GLY A 188 9.49 17.02 9.12
C GLY A 188 10.33 18.29 8.96
N GLY A 189 9.80 19.37 8.38
CA GLY A 189 10.46 20.68 8.26
C GLY A 189 11.63 20.75 7.27
N SER A 190 11.78 19.73 6.41
CA SER A 190 12.77 19.70 5.32
C SER A 190 12.28 18.81 4.19
N PHE A 191 12.81 18.98 2.98
CA PHE A 191 12.56 18.04 1.87
C PHE A 191 12.81 16.59 2.27
N PHE A 192 11.97 15.68 1.77
CA PHE A 192 11.99 14.28 2.18
C PHE A 192 13.32 13.62 1.81
N THR A 193 13.78 13.83 0.56
CA THR A 193 15.03 13.30 0.02
C THR A 193 16.30 13.93 0.60
N MET A 194 16.19 15.02 1.36
CA MET A 194 17.33 15.53 2.15
C MET A 194 17.54 14.72 3.42
N LYS A 195 16.48 14.09 3.95
CA LYS A 195 16.53 13.29 5.19
C LYS A 195 16.63 11.79 4.91
N TYR A 196 15.92 11.29 3.90
CA TYR A 196 15.86 9.86 3.57
C TYR A 196 16.39 9.60 2.17
N LYS A 197 17.19 8.54 2.01
CA LYS A 197 17.67 8.08 0.72
C LYS A 197 16.64 7.16 0.07
N LEU A 198 16.13 7.55 -1.09
CA LEU A 198 15.18 6.75 -1.84
C LEU A 198 15.87 5.70 -2.72
N MET A 199 15.25 4.53 -2.82
CA MET A 199 15.72 3.40 -3.62
C MET A 199 14.56 2.79 -4.41
N ASP A 200 14.82 2.36 -5.64
CA ASP A 200 13.84 1.61 -6.42
C ASP A 200 13.77 0.15 -5.94
N MET A 201 12.56 -0.34 -5.68
CA MET A 201 12.29 -1.73 -5.28
C MET A 201 11.43 -2.49 -6.29
N SER A 202 11.13 -1.89 -7.44
CA SER A 202 10.19 -2.45 -8.44
C SER A 202 10.59 -3.87 -8.87
N GLU A 203 11.83 -4.05 -9.36
CA GLU A 203 12.30 -5.35 -9.84
C GLU A 203 12.29 -6.42 -8.74
N ASN A 204 12.70 -6.08 -7.52
CA ASN A 204 12.69 -7.00 -6.39
C ASN A 204 11.28 -7.48 -6.05
N LEU A 205 10.31 -6.56 -6.11
CA LEU A 205 8.91 -6.85 -5.85
C LEU A 205 8.28 -7.70 -6.96
N TRP A 206 8.65 -7.48 -8.22
CA TRP A 206 8.18 -8.31 -9.32
C TRP A 206 8.55 -9.80 -9.14
N GLN A 207 9.73 -10.07 -8.60
CA GLN A 207 10.14 -11.44 -8.25
C GLN A 207 9.30 -12.06 -7.13
N VAL A 208 8.67 -11.24 -6.29
CA VAL A 208 7.72 -11.68 -5.27
C VAL A 208 6.35 -11.95 -5.91
N TYR A 209 5.87 -11.05 -6.76
CA TYR A 209 4.54 -11.16 -7.40
C TYR A 209 4.42 -12.39 -8.30
N ASN A 210 5.51 -12.78 -8.97
CA ASN A 210 5.54 -13.94 -9.88
C ASN A 210 5.52 -15.30 -9.17
N ARG A 211 5.51 -15.33 -7.83
CA ARG A 211 5.42 -16.57 -7.06
C ARG A 211 3.98 -17.04 -7.01
N LEU A 212 3.75 -18.29 -7.42
CA LEU A 212 2.45 -18.91 -7.30
C LEU A 212 2.03 -19.07 -5.84
N ASP A 213 0.85 -18.57 -5.52
CA ASP A 213 0.15 -18.79 -4.27
C ASP A 213 -1.33 -19.13 -4.53
N PRO A 214 -2.12 -19.50 -3.51
CA PRO A 214 -3.50 -19.88 -3.71
C PRO A 214 -4.38 -18.80 -4.37
N VAL A 215 -4.08 -17.52 -4.17
CA VAL A 215 -4.86 -16.41 -4.74
C VAL A 215 -4.48 -16.21 -6.21
N SER A 216 -3.19 -16.19 -6.55
CA SER A 216 -2.76 -16.10 -7.95
C SER A 216 -3.22 -17.30 -8.78
N LEU A 217 -3.28 -18.49 -8.16
CA LEU A 217 -3.79 -19.70 -8.80
C LEU A 217 -5.30 -19.62 -9.05
N ASP A 218 -6.08 -19.13 -8.08
CA ASP A 218 -7.52 -18.93 -8.26
C ASP A 218 -7.79 -17.95 -9.40
N ASN A 219 -7.08 -16.82 -9.46
CA ASN A 219 -7.19 -15.84 -10.54
C ASN A 219 -6.91 -16.47 -11.92
N LEU A 220 -5.81 -17.22 -12.06
CA LEU A 220 -5.48 -17.93 -13.31
C LEU A 220 -6.56 -18.92 -13.74
N LEU A 221 -7.14 -19.65 -12.77
CA LEU A 221 -8.22 -20.60 -13.01
C LEU A 221 -9.54 -19.90 -13.37
N THR A 222 -9.77 -18.67 -12.89
CA THR A 222 -10.97 -17.90 -13.24
C THR A 222 -10.86 -17.16 -14.57
N GLU A 223 -9.66 -16.78 -15.01
CA GLU A 223 -9.43 -16.12 -16.31
C GLU A 223 -9.48 -17.08 -17.51
N THR A 224 -9.38 -18.40 -17.27
CA THR A 224 -9.29 -19.42 -18.33
C THR A 224 -10.64 -20.03 -18.76
N TRP A 225 -11.78 -19.46 -18.33
CA TRP A 225 -13.13 -19.89 -18.71
C TRP A 225 -14.04 -18.74 -19.13
#